data_AF-A0A962QNQ0-F1
#
_entry.id   AF-A0A962QNQ0-F1
#
_cell.length_a   1.000
_cell.length_b   1.000
_cell.length_c   1.000
_cell.angle_alpha   90.00
_cell.angle_beta   90.00
_cell.angle_gamma   90.00
#
_symmetry.space_group_name_H-M   'P 1'
#
loop_
_entity.id
_entity.type
_entity.pdbx_description
1 polymer ?
#
loop_
_entity_poly.entity_id
_entity_poly.type
_entity_poly.pdbx_seq_one_letter_code
_entity_poly.pdbx_strand_id
1 'polypeptide(L)' 'PEHSARVEHALSAIPGVELHANDGGRMVVTVEGPEYGRCGDIISQLATLDGVASSSLVYHQIDNESLPEESVQ' A
#
# COMPACT_ATOMS: atom_id res chain seq x y z
N PRO A 1 -17.01 9.83 -2.68
CA PRO A 1 -17.32 9.33 -4.05
C PRO A 1 -16.82 10.27 -5.17
N GLU A 2 -17.09 11.57 -5.09
CA GLU A 2 -16.83 12.56 -6.16
C GLU A 2 -15.34 12.69 -6.55
N HIS A 3 -14.43 12.42 -5.61
CA HIS A 3 -12.99 12.46 -5.82
C HIS A 3 -12.38 11.10 -6.22
N SER A 4 -13.18 10.04 -6.34
CA SER A 4 -12.67 8.68 -6.54
C SER A 4 -11.85 8.53 -7.81
N ALA A 5 -12.30 9.08 -8.94
CA ALA A 5 -11.57 9.02 -10.20
C ALA A 5 -10.21 9.75 -10.12
N ARG A 6 -10.14 10.86 -9.39
CA ARG A 6 -8.89 11.62 -9.20
C ARG A 6 -7.91 10.84 -8.31
N VAL A 7 -8.41 10.25 -7.23
CA VAL A 7 -7.60 9.42 -6.33
C VAL A 7 -7.10 8.17 -7.06
N GLU A 8 -7.95 7.48 -7.81
CA GLU A 8 -7.56 6.31 -8.63
C GLU A 8 -6.43 6.65 -9.63
N HIS A 9 -6.55 7.79 -10.31
CA HIS A 9 -5.49 8.27 -11.20
C HIS A 9 -4.19 8.59 -10.45
N ALA A 10 -4.27 9.19 -9.26
CA ALA A 10 -3.11 9.47 -8.43
C ALA A 10 -2.44 8.18 -7.95
N LEU A 11 -3.23 7.19 -7.52
CA LEU A 11 -2.75 5.88 -7.10
C LEU A 11 -1.99 5.16 -8.23
N SER A 12 -2.53 5.15 -9.44
CA SER A 12 -1.88 4.54 -10.61
C SER A 12 -0.57 5.24 -11.04
N ALA A 13 -0.34 6.48 -10.59
CA ALA A 13 0.90 7.21 -10.84
C ALA A 13 2.00 6.87 -9.81
N ILE A 14 1.67 6.20 -8.71
CA ILE A 14 2.63 5.81 -7.68
C ILE A 14 3.24 4.45 -8.05
N PRO A 15 4.56 4.39 -8.31
CA PRO A 15 5.21 3.12 -8.62
C PRO A 15 5.15 2.16 -7.43
N GLY A 16 4.75 0.91 -7.68
CA GLY A 16 4.57 -0.11 -6.66
C GLY A 16 3.20 -0.10 -5.98
N VAL A 17 2.27 0.74 -6.42
CA VAL A 17 0.87 0.70 -5.94
C VAL A 17 -0.01 0.05 -6.99
N GLU A 18 -0.71 -1.01 -6.60
CA GLU A 18 -1.70 -1.69 -7.44
C GLU A 18 -3.09 -1.56 -6.84
N LEU A 19 -4.06 -1.11 -7.63
CA LEU A 19 -5.46 -1.01 -7.24
C LEU A 19 -6.20 -2.31 -7.58
N HIS A 20 -6.69 -3.02 -6.56
CA HIS A 20 -7.42 -4.28 -6.72
C HIS A 20 -8.94 -4.10 -6.77
N ALA A 21 -9.47 -3.10 -6.06
CA ALA A 21 -10.90 -2.84 -6.03
C ALA A 21 -11.19 -1.35 -5.83
N ASN A 22 -12.25 -0.86 -6.47
CA ASN A 22 -12.83 0.45 -6.26
C ASN A 22 -14.36 0.31 -6.17
N ASP A 23 -14.93 0.58 -5.00
CA ASP A 23 -16.36 0.55 -4.75
C ASP A 23 -16.81 1.92 -4.23
N GLY A 24 -17.17 2.82 -5.16
CA GLY A 24 -17.81 4.11 -4.84
C GLY A 24 -17.03 5.06 -3.93
N GLY A 25 -15.72 4.84 -3.76
CA GLY A 25 -14.88 5.58 -2.81
C GLY A 25 -14.22 4.73 -1.72
N ARG A 26 -14.49 3.43 -1.66
CA ARG A 26 -13.58 2.48 -1.00
C ARG A 26 -12.62 1.88 -2.01
N MET A 27 -11.33 2.02 -1.76
CA MET A 27 -10.29 1.49 -2.62
C MET A 27 -9.46 0.49 -1.84
N VAL A 28 -9.17 -0.64 -2.47
CA VAL A 28 -8.24 -1.64 -1.94
C VAL A 28 -7.01 -1.61 -2.82
N VAL A 29 -5.88 -1.25 -2.22
CA VAL A 29 -4.60 -1.18 -2.91
C VAL A 29 -3.58 -2.07 -2.21
N THR A 30 -2.66 -2.62 -3.00
CA THR A 30 -1.44 -3.26 -2.50
C THR A 30 -0.27 -2.35 -2.79
N VAL A 31 0.66 -2.27 -1.85
CA VAL A 31 1.90 -1.51 -1.98
C VAL A 31 3.06 -2.49 -1.92
N GLU A 32 3.77 -2.63 -3.02
CA GLU A 32 4.97 -3.45 -3.16
C GLU A 32 6.18 -2.57 -3.52
N GLY A 33 7.32 -2.88 -2.90
CA GLY A 33 8.54 -2.12 -3.12
C GLY A 33 9.75 -2.87 -2.63
N PRO A 34 10.95 -2.54 -3.18
CA PRO A 34 12.19 -3.23 -2.84
C PRO A 34 12.68 -2.90 -1.41
N GLU A 35 12.14 -1.85 -0.80
CA GLU A 35 12.58 -1.36 0.51
C GLU A 35 11.36 -1.12 1.41
N TYR A 36 11.41 -1.68 2.63
CA TYR A 36 10.38 -1.48 3.65
C TYR A 36 10.08 -0.01 3.90
N GLY A 37 11.13 0.82 3.99
CA GLY A 37 10.99 2.26 4.21
C GLY A 37 10.19 2.96 3.12
N ARG A 38 10.30 2.49 1.87
CA ARG A 38 9.58 3.03 0.73
C ARG A 38 8.10 2.67 0.79
N CYS A 39 7.76 1.44 1.17
CA CYS A 39 6.37 1.03 1.39
C CYS A 39 5.72 1.86 2.51
N GLY A 40 6.45 2.10 3.61
CA GLY A 40 5.97 2.94 4.71
C GLY A 40 5.74 4.41 4.32
N ASP A 41 6.64 4.97 3.49
CA ASP A 41 6.48 6.32 2.95
C ASP A 41 5.24 6.42 2.04
N ILE A 42 5.05 5.44 1.15
CA ILE A 42 3.86 5.36 0.29
C ILE A 42 2.60 5.28 1.15
N ILE A 43 2.51 4.39 2.15
CA ILE A 43 1.34 4.28 3.03
C ILE A 43 1.03 5.62 3.72
N SER A 44 2.06 6.33 4.18
CA SER A 44 1.92 7.65 4.80
C SER A 44 1.45 8.72 3.79
N GLN A 45 1.95 8.66 2.56
CA GLN A 45 1.51 9.51 1.46
C GLN A 45 0.04 9.24 1.09
N LEU A 46 -0.39 7.98 1.05
CA LEU A 46 -1.78 7.60 0.81
C LEU A 46 -2.72 8.15 1.90
N ALA A 47 -2.29 8.13 3.16
CA ALA A 47 -3.07 8.66 4.27
C ALA A 47 -3.23 10.19 4.23
N THR A 48 -2.35 10.90 3.52
CA THR A 48 -2.37 12.36 3.38
C THR A 48 -2.81 12.84 1.99
N LEU A 49 -3.17 11.91 1.11
CA LEU A 49 -3.56 12.19 -0.27
C LEU A 49 -4.90 12.96 -0.32
N ASP A 50 -4.92 14.06 -1.07
CA ASP A 50 -6.11 14.90 -1.25
C ASP A 50 -7.27 14.08 -1.84
N GLY A 51 -8.40 14.04 -1.14
CA GLY A 51 -9.58 13.24 -1.50
C GLY A 51 -9.68 11.88 -0.80
N VAL A 52 -8.65 11.46 -0.04
CA VAL A 52 -8.71 10.28 0.84
C VAL A 52 -9.26 10.71 2.20
N ALA A 53 -10.41 10.16 2.60
CA ALA A 53 -11.02 10.45 3.90
C ALA A 53 -10.35 9.68 5.04
N SER A 54 -9.87 8.46 4.76
CA SER A 54 -9.18 7.59 5.71
C SER A 54 -8.42 6.51 4.95
N SER A 55 -7.25 6.13 5.47
CA SER A 55 -6.43 5.02 4.98
C SER A 55 -6.06 4.11 6.15
N SER A 56 -6.26 2.80 5.98
CA SER A 56 -5.96 1.80 7.01
C SER A 56 -5.17 0.65 6.40
N LEU A 57 -4.03 0.33 7.01
CA LEU A 57 -3.23 -0.83 6.64
C LEU A 57 -3.88 -2.10 7.19
N VAL A 58 -4.32 -2.99 6.30
CA VAL A 58 -5.00 -4.24 6.69
C VAL A 58 -4.01 -5.38 6.85
N TYR A 59 -2.99 -5.41 6.01
CA TYR A 59 -2.00 -6.48 5.98
C TYR A 59 -0.63 -5.93 5.64
N HIS A 60 0.40 -6.49 6.25
CA HIS A 60 1.78 -6.17 5.97
C HIS A 60 2.58 -7.47 5.94
N GLN A 61 3.11 -7.83 4.77
CA GLN A 61 4.08 -8.90 4.66
C GLN A 61 5.49 -8.31 4.68
N ILE A 62 6.36 -8.91 5.48
CA ILE A 62 7.79 -8.67 5.44
C ILE A 62 8.40 -10.02 5.03
N ASP A 63 9.01 -10.09 3.85
CA ASP A 63 9.77 -11.28 3.47
C ASP A 63 11.07 -11.31 4.29
N ASN A 64 11.05 -12.07 5.38
CA ASN A 64 12.24 -12.34 6.18
C ASN A 64 12.84 -13.67 5.73
N GLU A 65 13.44 -13.70 4.54
CA GLU A 65 14.24 -14.84 4.03
C GLU A 65 15.58 -15.00 4.79
N SER A 66 15.61 -14.67 6.07
CA SER A 66 16.75 -14.85 6.96
C SER A 66 16.24 -15.28 8.34
N LEU A 67 15.55 -16.42 8.38
CA LEU A 67 15.65 -17.28 9.54
C LEU A 67 16.86 -18.18 9.25
N PRO A 68 18.01 -18.02 9.94
CA PRO A 68 19.03 -19.06 9.87
C PRO A 68 18.37 -20.35 10.33
N GLU A 69 18.52 -21.42 9.54
CA GLU A 69 18.13 -22.76 9.92
C GLU A 69 18.75 -23.05 11.30
N GLU A 70 17.93 -23.03 12.34
CA GLU A 70 18.36 -23.40 13.68
C GLU A 70 18.71 -24.89 13.61
N SER A 71 20.01 -25.16 13.48
CA SER A 71 20.57 -26.50 13.49
C SER A 71 20.27 -27.08 14.88
N VAL A 72 19.22 -27.88 14.99
CA VAL A 72 18.94 -28.67 16.19
C VAL A 72 20.13 -29.61 16.38
N GLN A 73 20.97 -29.29 17.36
CA GLN A 73 22.08 -30.12 17.83
C GLN A 73 21.60 -31.09 18.90
#